data_AF-A0A2H9ZTL4-F1
#
_entry.id   AF-A0A2H9ZTL4-F1
#
_cell.length_a   1.000
_cell.length_b   1.000
_cell.length_c   1.000
_cell.angle_alpha   90.00
_cell.angle_beta   90.00
_cell.angle_gamma   90.00
#
_symmetry.space_group_name_H-M   'P 1'
#
loop_
_entity.id
_entity.type
_entity.pdbx_description
1 polymer ?
#
loop_
_entity_poly.entity_id
_entity_poly.type
_entity_poly.pdbx_seq_one_letter_code
_entity_poly.pdbx_strand_id
1 'polypeptide(L)' 'MTGDRSKFMSLEMKDGGFVTFRDNTKKRILNIGVIGNSSKFSINKVFFVDALPSIF' A
#
# COMPACT_ATOMS: atom_id res chain seq x y z
N MET A 1 5.05 -1.02 0.17
CA MET A 1 3.62 -1.13 0.58
C MET A 1 3.33 -0.03 1.58
N THR A 2 2.08 0.42 1.70
CA THR A 2 1.69 1.42 2.69
C THR A 2 0.22 1.24 3.08
N GLY A 3 -0.14 1.68 4.28
CA GLY A 3 -1.51 1.81 4.77
C GLY A 3 -2.06 3.23 4.62
N ASP A 4 -1.26 4.17 4.13
CA ASP A 4 -1.70 5.55 3.87
C ASP A 4 -2.20 5.69 2.43
N ARG A 5 -3.53 5.77 2.28
CA ARG A 5 -4.18 5.94 0.98
C ARG A 5 -3.87 7.29 0.33
N SER A 6 -3.56 8.32 1.12
CA SER A 6 -3.35 9.70 0.62
C SER A 6 -2.09 9.86 -0.24
N LYS A 7 -1.14 8.93 -0.13
CA LYS A 7 0.11 8.96 -0.89
C LYS A 7 -0.04 8.49 -2.34
N PHE A 8 -1.18 7.90 -2.69
CA PHE A 8 -1.41 7.36 -4.02
C PHE A 8 -1.89 8.43 -5.00
N MET A 9 -1.25 8.48 -6.15
CA MET A 9 -1.71 9.24 -7.31
C MET A 9 -2.76 8.46 -8.10
N SER A 10 -2.67 7.13 -8.08
CA SER A 10 -3.65 6.22 -8.68
C SER A 10 -3.73 4.91 -7.88
N LEU A 11 -4.90 4.30 -7.88
CA LEU A 11 -5.17 3.00 -7.28
C LEU A 11 -6.05 2.17 -8.21
N GLU A 12 -5.67 0.91 -8.36
CA GLU A 12 -6.43 -0.11 -9.07
C GLU A 12 -6.78 -1.23 -8.09
N MET A 13 -8.04 -1.66 -8.16
CA MET A 13 -8.53 -2.76 -7.35
C MET A 13 -7.78 -4.03 -7.74
N LYS A 14 -7.28 -4.75 -6.73
CA LYS A 14 -6.56 -6.00 -6.94
C LYS A 14 -7.09 -7.02 -5.95
N ASP A 15 -7.52 -8.17 -6.45
CA ASP A 15 -7.75 -9.32 -5.58
C ASP A 15 -6.40 -9.92 -5.21
N GLY A 16 -5.79 -9.31 -4.19
CA GLY A 16 -4.47 -9.67 -3.70
C GLY A 16 -4.54 -10.70 -2.57
N GLY A 17 -3.39 -11.29 -2.27
CA GLY A 17 -3.21 -12.15 -1.09
C GLY A 17 -3.02 -11.34 0.20
N PHE A 18 -2.34 -11.97 1.16
CA PHE A 18 -2.03 -11.39 2.46
C PHE A 18 -0.54 -11.05 2.56
N VAL A 19 -0.23 -9.93 3.21
CA VAL A 19 1.12 -9.63 3.70
C VAL A 19 1.22 -10.16 5.12
N THR A 20 2.32 -10.86 5.43
CA THR A 20 2.64 -11.30 6.80
C THR A 20 3.68 -10.35 7.40
N PHE A 21 3.42 -9.81 8.58
CA PHE A 21 4.32 -8.93 9.33
C PHE A 21 5.23 -9.71 10.27
N ARG A 22 6.20 -9.02 10.89
CA ARG A 22 7.16 -9.63 11.83
C ARG A 22 6.49 -10.33 13.02
N ASP A 23 5.36 -9.80 13.49
CA ASP A 23 4.56 -10.37 14.58
C ASP A 23 3.65 -11.53 14.12
N ASN A 24 3.84 -12.04 12.90
CA ASN A 24 3.02 -13.04 12.22
C ASN A 24 1.56 -12.61 11.97
N THR A 25 1.20 -11.35 12.21
CA THR A 25 -0.10 -10.85 11.80
C THR A 25 -0.17 -10.78 10.27
N LYS A 26 -1.37 -10.99 9.73
CA LYS A 26 -1.63 -10.96 8.29
C LYS A 26 -2.61 -9.82 7.97
N LYS A 27 -2.30 -9.03 6.94
CA LYS A 27 -3.22 -8.01 6.41
C LYS A 27 -3.49 -8.23 4.93
N ARG A 28 -4.74 -7.97 4.52
CA ARG A 28 -5.16 -8.11 3.12
C ARG A 28 -4.57 -6.98 2.28
N ILE A 29 -4.09 -7.33 1.09
CA ILE A 29 -3.78 -6.34 0.05
C ILE A 29 -5.11 -5.93 -0.58
N LEU A 30 -5.43 -4.64 -0.50
CA LEU A 30 -6.69 -4.11 -1.01
C LEU A 30 -6.57 -3.63 -2.46
N ASN A 31 -5.46 -2.95 -2.78
CA ASN A 31 -5.26 -2.31 -4.08
C ASN A 31 -3.76 -2.27 -4.43
N ILE A 32 -3.47 -1.99 -5.70
CA ILE A 32 -2.12 -1.67 -6.18
C ILE A 32 -2.14 -0.31 -6.87
N GLY A 33 -1.06 0.45 -6.76
CA GLY A 33 -1.05 1.77 -7.36
C GLY A 33 0.32 2.39 -7.50
N VAL A 34 0.31 3.68 -7.84
CA VAL A 34 1.49 4.51 -7.98
C VAL A 34 1.50 5.54 -6.86
N ILE A 35 2.60 5.59 -6.11
CA ILE A 35 2.87 6.69 -5.15
C ILE A 35 3.95 7.57 -5.73
N GLY A 36 3.92 8.86 -5.43
CA GLY A 36 4.92 9.77 -5.96
C GLY A 36 4.60 11.23 -5.67
N ASN A 37 5.47 12.10 -6.17
CA ASN A 37 5.14 13.52 -6.31
C ASN A 37 4.83 13.80 -7.78
N SER A 38 4.03 14.84 -8.01
CA SER A 38 3.47 15.17 -9.33
C SER A 38 4.51 15.46 -10.42
N SER A 39 5.79 15.63 -10.10
CA SER A 39 6.76 16.23 -11.02
C SER A 39 8.15 15.58 -11.10
N LYS A 40 8.54 14.69 -10.19
CA LYS A 40 9.95 14.20 -10.11
C LYS A 40 10.10 12.71 -9.89
N PHE A 41 9.34 12.10 -8.99
CA PHE A 41 9.55 10.71 -8.58
C PHE A 41 8.24 9.97 -8.38
N SER A 42 8.20 8.75 -8.91
CA SER A 42 7.11 7.82 -8.68
C SER A 42 7.66 6.41 -8.41
N ILE A 43 6.92 5.66 -7.61
CA ILE A 43 7.14 4.25 -7.34
C ILE A 43 5.89 3.52 -7.83
N ASN A 44 6.08 2.69 -8.85
CA ASN A 44 5.02 1.86 -9.42
C ASN A 44 4.80 0.59 -8.58
N LYS A 45 3.62 -0.03 -8.75
CA LYS A 45 3.27 -1.32 -8.15
C LYS A 45 3.33 -1.34 -6.61
N VAL A 46 2.99 -0.23 -5.96
CA VAL A 46 2.90 -0.17 -4.50
C VAL A 46 1.59 -0.79 -4.03
N PHE A 47 1.68 -1.76 -3.13
CA PHE A 47 0.50 -2.34 -2.48
C PHE A 47 -0.07 -1.42 -1.39
N PHE A 48 -1.37 -1.19 -1.47
CA PHE A 48 -2.17 -0.61 -0.39
C PHE A 48 -2.72 -1.75 0.48
N VAL A 49 -2.38 -1.73 1.76
CA VAL A 49 -2.78 -2.74 2.75
C VAL A 49 -3.68 -2.11 3.81
N ASP A 50 -4.68 -2.86 4.26
CA ASP A 50 -5.58 -2.37 5.31
C ASP A 50 -4.85 -2.18 6.64
N ALA A 51 -5.03 -0.99 7.24
CA ALA A 51 -4.57 -0.60 8.56
C ALA A 51 -3.18 -1.13 8.98
N LEU A 52 -2.12 -0.37 8.63
CA LEU A 52 -0.87 -0.43 9.38
C LEU A 52 -1.15 0.13 10.78
N PRO A 53 -0.80 -0.58 11.88
CA PRO A 53 -0.87 0.02 13.19
C PRO A 53 -0.03 1.30 13.17
N SER A 54 -0.62 2.40 13.68
CA SER A 54 0.03 3.70 13.82
C SER A 54 1.19 3.57 14.81
N ILE A 55 2.31 3.05 14.31
CA ILE A 55 3.57 2.98 15.03
C ILE A 55 4.54 3.67 14.09
N PHE A 56 4.57 5.00 14.16
CA PHE A 56 5.60 5.99 13.80
C PHE A 56 4.94 7.34 13.55
#